data_AF-A0A930F5M2-F1
#
_entry.id   AF-A0A930F5M2-F1
#
_cell.length_a   1.000
_cell.length_b   1.000
_cell.length_c   1.000
_cell.angle_alpha   90.00
_cell.angle_beta   90.00
_cell.angle_gamma   90.00
#
_symmetry.space_group_name_H-M   'P 1'
#
loop_
_entity.id
_entity.type
_entity.pdbx_description
1 polymer ?
#
loop_
_entity_poly.entity_id
_entity_poly.type
_entity_poly.pdbx_seq_one_letter_code
_entity_poly.pdbx_strand_id
1 'polypeptide(L)'
;AKECYSGCEINDIEVLKLPSLIENVQEQKKKCDSLLKEMIEIARTCPYFASVVSIVGIGENLAARIIAELGDVSRFDNRAAIVAYAGLNPKIQQSGDIDGLHLKISKKGNKHLRCLLYLGAQCNYRLRKEDPLYEFTKKKRQQTQCPLSSKAAYTASAHKLLVIIYSLCKNGTRYHS
;
A
#
# COMPACT_ATOMS: atom_id res chain seq x y z
N ALA A 1 32.35 11.40 21.85
CA ALA A 1 31.15 11.47 22.71
C ALA A 1 31.57 11.08 24.13
N LYS A 2 32.20 11.99 24.86
CA LYS A 2 32.46 11.88 26.29
C LYS A 2 31.64 13.00 26.90
N GLU A 3 30.80 12.65 27.87
CA GLU A 3 29.84 13.53 28.58
C GLU A 3 28.48 13.72 27.91
N CYS A 4 27.68 12.64 27.87
CA CYS A 4 26.23 12.78 27.89
C CYS A 4 25.80 12.91 29.36
N TYR A 5 25.39 14.11 29.77
CA TYR A 5 24.75 14.34 31.06
C TYR A 5 23.29 13.88 30.96
N SER A 6 22.95 12.79 31.64
CA SER A 6 21.56 12.35 31.77
C SER A 6 20.80 13.40 32.58
N GLY A 7 19.68 13.91 32.05
CA GLY A 7 18.80 14.85 32.76
C GLY A 7 18.05 14.24 33.95
N CYS A 8 18.21 12.94 34.17
CA CYS A 8 17.58 12.17 35.24
C CYS A 8 18.64 11.32 35.97
N GLU A 9 18.48 11.18 37.29
CA GLU A 9 19.32 10.31 38.11
C GLU A 9 18.99 8.81 37.88
N ILE A 10 19.93 7.91 38.18
CA ILE A 10 19.74 6.45 38.00
C ILE A 10 18.56 5.92 38.83
N ASN A 11 18.28 6.53 39.97
CA ASN A 11 17.19 6.16 40.87
C ASN A 11 15.87 6.90 40.58
N ASP A 12 15.83 7.73 39.53
CA ASP A 12 14.61 8.41 39.12
C ASP A 12 13.53 7.36 38.77
N ILE A 13 12.31 7.61 39.21
CA ILE A 13 11.15 6.72 39.02
C ILE A 13 10.95 6.43 37.53
N GLU A 14 11.22 7.39 36.66
CA GLU A 14 11.12 7.21 35.20
C GLU A 14 12.14 6.20 34.67
N VAL A 15 13.39 6.27 35.14
CA VAL A 15 14.48 5.36 34.76
C VAL A 15 14.20 3.95 35.27
N LEU A 16 13.67 3.82 36.49
CA LEU A 16 13.31 2.53 37.07
C LEU A 16 12.13 1.85 36.35
N LYS A 17 11.19 2.63 35.80
CA LYS A 17 10.06 2.11 35.01
C LYS A 17 10.46 1.71 33.60
N LEU A 18 11.50 2.31 33.03
CA LEU A 18 11.91 2.12 31.64
C LEU A 18 12.13 0.64 31.24
N PRO A 19 12.80 -0.23 32.02
CA PRO A 19 12.96 -1.64 31.68
C PRO A 19 11.61 -2.36 31.49
N SER A 20 10.65 -2.14 32.40
CA SER A 20 9.32 -2.73 32.29
C SER A 20 8.57 -2.27 31.04
N LEU A 21 8.73 -1.00 30.64
CA LEU A 21 8.14 -0.48 29.41
C LEU A 21 8.79 -1.10 28.16
N ILE A 22 10.11 -1.29 28.18
CA ILE A 22 10.83 -1.96 27.10
C ILE A 22 10.35 -3.41 26.96
N GLU A 23 10.23 -4.14 28.06
CA GLU A 23 9.70 -5.51 28.08
C GLU A 23 8.29 -5.57 27.50
N ASN A 24 7.41 -4.66 27.93
CA ASN A 24 6.04 -4.54 27.40
C ASN A 24 6.03 -4.29 25.89
N VAL A 25 6.85 -3.37 25.38
CA VAL A 25 6.95 -3.07 23.94
C VAL A 25 7.47 -4.30 23.17
N GLN A 26 8.45 -5.02 23.72
CA GLN A 26 8.96 -6.25 23.11
C GLN A 26 7.91 -7.36 23.07
N GLU A 27 7.12 -7.52 24.14
CA GLU A 27 6.06 -8.52 24.18
C GLU A 27 4.94 -8.19 23.18
N GLN A 28 4.51 -6.93 23.11
CA GLN A 28 3.52 -6.49 22.13
C GLN A 28 4.02 -6.66 20.70
N LYS A 29 5.31 -6.44 20.44
CA LYS A 29 5.92 -6.71 19.14
C LYS A 29 5.82 -8.19 18.78
N LYS A 30 6.16 -9.10 19.70
CA LYS A 30 6.04 -10.55 19.48
C LYS A 30 4.60 -10.98 19.17
N LYS A 31 3.62 -10.41 19.88
CA LYS A 31 2.19 -10.66 19.63
C LYS A 31 1.75 -10.16 18.25
N CYS A 32 2.19 -8.97 17.85
CA CYS A 32 1.93 -8.46 16.50
C CYS A 32 2.53 -9.38 15.42
N ASP A 33 3.75 -9.88 15.63
CA ASP A 33 4.43 -10.75 14.69
C ASP A 33 3.75 -12.13 14.57
N SER A 34 3.23 -12.69 15.67
CA SER A 34 2.46 -13.94 15.63
C SER A 34 1.12 -13.78 14.90
N LEU A 35 0.37 -12.73 15.22
CA LEU A 35 -0.90 -12.43 14.55
C LEU A 35 -0.72 -12.17 13.05
N LEU A 36 0.39 -11.51 12.67
CA LEU A 36 0.72 -11.31 11.26
C LEU A 36 0.96 -12.63 10.52
N LYS A 37 1.64 -13.59 11.16
CA LYS A 37 1.86 -14.92 10.59
C LYS A 37 0.54 -15.65 10.40
N GLU A 38 -0.31 -15.67 11.42
CA GLU A 38 -1.65 -16.29 11.34
C GLU A 38 -2.49 -15.68 10.21
N MET A 39 -2.48 -14.34 10.08
CA MET A 39 -3.16 -13.65 8.99
C MET A 39 -2.64 -14.05 7.60
N ILE A 40 -1.32 -14.27 7.47
CA ILE A 40 -0.71 -14.74 6.22
C ILE A 40 -1.13 -16.18 5.92
N GLU A 41 -1.14 -17.08 6.91
CA GLU A 41 -1.57 -18.47 6.71
C GLU A 41 -3.04 -18.55 6.28
N ILE A 42 -3.92 -17.75 6.91
CA ILE A 42 -5.31 -17.64 6.47
C ILE A 42 -5.38 -17.10 5.05
N ALA A 43 -4.63 -16.04 4.73
CA ALA A 43 -4.61 -15.47 3.39
C ALA A 43 -4.12 -16.45 2.31
N ARG A 44 -3.19 -17.37 2.63
CA ARG A 44 -2.72 -18.42 1.70
C ARG A 44 -3.81 -19.39 1.26
N THR A 45 -4.87 -19.55 2.04
CA THR A 45 -6.04 -20.37 1.64
C THR A 45 -6.85 -19.72 0.52
N CYS A 46 -6.69 -18.41 0.32
CA CYS A 46 -7.37 -17.69 -0.74
C CYS A 46 -6.74 -18.01 -2.10
N PRO A 47 -7.53 -18.35 -3.14
CA PRO A 47 -7.00 -18.72 -4.46
C PRO A 47 -6.18 -17.59 -5.11
N TYR A 48 -6.44 -16.34 -4.74
CA TYR A 48 -5.78 -15.17 -5.31
C TYR A 48 -4.41 -14.86 -4.68
N PHE A 49 -4.06 -15.49 -3.55
CA PHE A 49 -2.86 -15.14 -2.79
C PHE A 49 -1.58 -15.27 -3.61
N ALA A 50 -1.41 -16.39 -4.31
CA ALA A 50 -0.23 -16.64 -5.14
C ALA A 50 -0.10 -15.62 -6.30
N SER A 51 -1.24 -15.19 -6.87
CA SER A 51 -1.28 -14.16 -7.90
C SER A 51 -0.86 -12.80 -7.36
N VAL A 52 -1.38 -12.39 -6.20
CA VAL A 52 -1.06 -11.08 -5.60
C VAL A 52 0.39 -10.99 -5.13
N VAL A 53 0.92 -12.04 -4.49
CA VAL A 53 2.32 -12.11 -4.03
C VAL A 53 3.31 -12.13 -5.20
N SER A 54 2.91 -12.62 -6.37
CA SER A 54 3.79 -12.64 -7.54
C SER A 54 4.13 -11.25 -8.10
N ILE A 55 3.39 -10.21 -7.70
CA ILE A 55 3.64 -8.84 -8.16
C ILE A 55 4.87 -8.27 -7.46
N VAL A 56 5.80 -7.74 -8.26
CA VAL A 56 7.02 -7.11 -7.75
C VAL A 56 6.66 -5.92 -6.86
N GLY A 57 7.18 -5.92 -5.63
CA GLY A 57 6.87 -4.89 -4.63
C GLY A 57 5.76 -5.26 -3.64
N ILE A 58 5.10 -6.41 -3.83
CA ILE A 58 4.12 -6.96 -2.88
C ILE A 58 4.69 -8.22 -2.23
N GLY A 59 5.00 -8.13 -0.93
CA GLY A 59 5.34 -9.29 -0.10
C GLY A 59 4.10 -9.91 0.55
N GLU A 60 4.26 -11.07 1.20
CA GLU A 60 3.16 -11.82 1.83
C GLU A 60 2.31 -10.99 2.80
N ASN A 61 2.93 -10.20 3.67
CA ASN A 61 2.22 -9.32 4.60
C ASN A 61 1.35 -8.28 3.86
N LEU A 62 1.91 -7.66 2.82
CA LEU A 62 1.17 -6.67 2.04
C LEU A 62 0.04 -7.32 1.23
N ALA A 63 0.29 -8.51 0.66
CA ALA A 63 -0.72 -9.29 -0.05
C ALA A 63 -1.87 -9.71 0.87
N ALA A 64 -1.56 -10.26 2.04
CA ALA A 64 -2.57 -10.67 3.03
C ALA A 64 -3.47 -9.50 3.43
N ARG A 65 -2.87 -8.33 3.70
CA ARG A 65 -3.64 -7.11 4.02
C ARG A 65 -4.47 -6.62 2.84
N ILE A 66 -3.94 -6.63 1.61
CA ILE A 66 -4.68 -6.22 0.41
C ILE A 66 -5.89 -7.14 0.19
N ILE A 67 -5.70 -8.45 0.33
CA ILE A 67 -6.77 -9.45 0.19
C ILE A 67 -7.83 -9.26 1.28
N ALA A 68 -7.43 -9.02 2.52
CA ALA A 68 -8.35 -8.75 3.61
C ALA A 68 -9.21 -7.49 3.37
N GLU A 69 -8.62 -6.42 2.84
CA GLU A 69 -9.34 -5.16 2.54
C GLU A 69 -10.23 -5.25 1.28
N LEU A 70 -9.83 -6.08 0.31
CA LEU A 70 -10.59 -6.33 -0.91
C LEU A 70 -11.75 -7.30 -0.69
N GLY A 71 -11.57 -8.30 0.18
CA GLY A 71 -12.49 -9.42 0.35
C GLY A 71 -12.64 -10.23 -0.94
N ASP A 72 -13.86 -10.69 -1.20
CA ASP A 72 -14.18 -11.36 -2.46
C ASP A 72 -14.10 -10.39 -3.64
N VAL A 73 -13.22 -10.70 -4.60
CA VAL A 73 -13.00 -9.90 -5.82
C VAL A 73 -14.14 -10.08 -6.82
N SER A 74 -14.88 -11.20 -6.74
CA SER A 74 -15.98 -11.53 -7.65
C SER A 74 -17.16 -10.56 -7.53
N ARG A 75 -17.32 -9.88 -6.39
CA ARG A 75 -18.37 -8.88 -6.14
C ARG A 75 -18.27 -7.62 -7.01
N PHE A 76 -17.15 -7.42 -7.70
CA PHE A 76 -16.93 -6.24 -8.55
C PHE A 76 -17.18 -6.59 -10.01
N ASP A 77 -18.22 -6.00 -10.60
CA ASP A 77 -18.61 -6.23 -11.99
C ASP A 77 -17.51 -5.83 -13.00
N ASN A 78 -16.79 -4.75 -12.69
CA ASN A 78 -15.81 -4.18 -13.60
C ASN A 78 -14.64 -3.47 -12.88
N ARG A 79 -13.63 -3.13 -13.68
CA ARG A 79 -12.42 -2.42 -13.22
C ARG A 79 -12.73 -1.05 -12.60
N ALA A 80 -13.75 -0.34 -13.07
CA ALA A 80 -14.10 0.96 -12.51
C ALA A 80 -14.71 0.83 -11.10
N ALA A 81 -15.50 -0.22 -10.85
CA ALA A 81 -16.13 -0.48 -9.57
C ALA A 81 -15.10 -0.71 -8.45
N ILE A 82 -14.09 -1.56 -8.68
CA ILE A 82 -13.03 -1.81 -7.69
C ILE A 82 -12.17 -0.56 -7.44
N VAL A 83 -11.92 0.23 -8.48
CA VAL A 83 -11.17 1.49 -8.36
C VAL A 83 -11.96 2.55 -7.58
N ALA A 84 -13.27 2.63 -7.80
CA ALA A 84 -14.16 3.48 -7.02
C ALA A 84 -14.21 3.03 -5.55
N TYR A 85 -14.26 1.72 -5.30
CA TYR A 85 -14.18 1.15 -3.94
C TYR A 85 -12.88 1.53 -3.23
N ALA A 86 -11.73 1.52 -3.93
CA ALA A 86 -10.46 2.00 -3.36
C ALA A 86 -10.35 3.53 -3.27
N GLY A 87 -11.27 4.27 -3.91
CA GLY A 87 -11.27 5.74 -3.96
C GLY A 87 -10.09 6.34 -4.72
N LEU A 88 -9.54 5.57 -5.68
CA LEU A 88 -8.39 5.92 -6.52
C LEU A 88 -8.80 6.56 -7.86
N ASN A 89 -10.10 6.64 -8.15
CA ASN A 89 -10.61 7.32 -9.33
C ASN A 89 -10.33 8.84 -9.26
N PRO A 90 -9.95 9.47 -10.37
CA PRO A 90 -9.84 10.92 -10.45
C PRO A 90 -11.21 11.56 -10.20
N LYS A 91 -11.25 12.70 -9.51
CA LYS A 91 -12.48 13.51 -9.48
C LYS A 91 -12.59 14.26 -10.80
N ILE A 92 -13.81 14.31 -11.32
CA ILE A 92 -14.18 15.19 -12.43
C ILE A 92 -15.07 16.27 -11.79
N GLN A 93 -14.67 17.55 -11.85
CA GLN A 93 -15.59 18.66 -11.65
C GLN A 93 -15.94 19.19 -13.02
N GLN A 94 -17.23 19.13 -13.36
CA GLN A 94 -17.82 19.86 -14.48
C GLN A 94 -18.77 20.88 -13.86
N SER A 95 -18.29 22.10 -13.67
CA SER A 95 -19.12 23.29 -13.50
C SER A 95 -18.99 24.08 -14.80
N GLY A 96 -20.08 24.57 -15.37
CA GLY A 96 -20.19 25.01 -16.78
C GLY A 96 -19.18 26.00 -17.36
N ASP A 97 -18.23 26.53 -16.58
CA ASP A 97 -17.11 27.38 -17.01
C ASP A 97 -15.73 26.67 -17.01
N ILE A 98 -15.64 25.42 -16.51
CA ILE A 98 -14.37 24.73 -16.27
C ILE A 98 -14.49 23.29 -16.75
N ASP A 99 -14.20 23.07 -18.02
CA ASP A 99 -14.09 21.72 -18.58
C ASP A 99 -12.73 21.11 -18.28
N GLY A 100 -12.74 19.89 -17.73
CA GLY A 100 -11.64 18.95 -17.95
C GLY A 100 -10.38 19.10 -17.06
N LEU A 101 -10.42 19.83 -15.95
CA LEU A 101 -9.33 19.72 -14.96
C LEU A 101 -9.37 18.33 -14.31
N HIS A 102 -8.39 17.49 -14.63
CA HIS A 102 -8.16 16.24 -13.91
C HIS A 102 -7.72 16.55 -12.47
N LEU A 103 -8.69 16.52 -11.55
CA LEU A 103 -8.48 16.84 -10.14
C LEU A 103 -7.77 15.73 -9.37
N LYS A 104 -7.48 16.04 -8.10
CA LYS A 104 -7.11 15.08 -7.05
C LYS A 104 -8.05 13.87 -7.05
N ILE A 105 -7.54 12.70 -6.66
CA ILE A 105 -8.33 11.48 -6.47
C ILE A 105 -9.54 11.69 -5.54
N SER A 106 -10.57 10.85 -5.71
CA SER A 106 -11.82 10.90 -4.95
C SER A 106 -11.61 10.86 -3.42
N LYS A 107 -10.80 9.90 -2.96
CA LYS A 107 -10.61 9.56 -1.53
C LYS A 107 -11.87 9.11 -0.78
N LYS A 108 -13.02 8.94 -1.45
CA LYS A 108 -14.28 8.46 -0.85
C LYS A 108 -14.31 6.94 -0.56
N GLY A 109 -13.31 6.20 -1.03
CA GLY A 109 -13.21 4.74 -0.86
C GLY A 109 -12.32 4.30 0.31
N ASN A 110 -11.96 3.02 0.31
CA ASN A 110 -11.19 2.37 1.37
C ASN A 110 -9.78 3.02 1.53
N LYS A 111 -9.59 3.74 2.65
CA LYS A 111 -8.34 4.43 2.97
C LYS A 111 -7.17 3.46 3.24
N HIS A 112 -7.45 2.29 3.81
CA HIS A 112 -6.45 1.28 4.15
C HIS A 112 -5.93 0.61 2.88
N LEU A 113 -6.83 0.13 2.02
CA LEU A 113 -6.48 -0.42 0.71
C LEU A 113 -5.64 0.57 -0.11
N ARG A 114 -6.06 1.84 -0.16
CA ARG A 114 -5.31 2.89 -0.86
C ARG A 114 -3.89 3.10 -0.30
N CYS A 115 -3.72 3.00 1.02
CA CYS A 115 -2.41 3.09 1.66
C CYS A 115 -1.53 1.89 1.27
N LEU A 116 -2.07 0.67 1.33
CA LEU A 116 -1.35 -0.55 0.99
C LEU A 116 -0.90 -0.56 -0.47
N LEU A 117 -1.76 -0.15 -1.40
CA LEU A 117 -1.44 -0.04 -2.83
C LEU A 117 -0.37 1.04 -3.09
N TYR A 118 -0.41 2.15 -2.35
CA TYR A 118 0.62 3.18 -2.43
C TYR A 118 1.99 2.63 -1.98
N LEU A 119 2.03 1.88 -0.88
CA LEU A 119 3.24 1.22 -0.41
C LEU A 119 3.76 0.20 -1.42
N GLY A 120 2.87 -0.61 -2.00
CA GLY A 120 3.22 -1.59 -3.04
C GLY A 120 3.82 -0.93 -4.28
N ALA A 121 3.23 0.16 -4.76
CA ALA A 121 3.76 0.94 -5.88
C ALA A 121 5.13 1.56 -5.55
N GLN A 122 5.34 2.03 -4.32
CA GLN A 122 6.62 2.57 -3.88
C GLN A 122 7.70 1.48 -3.78
N CYS A 123 7.35 0.30 -3.26
CA CYS A 123 8.23 -0.86 -3.20
C CYS A 123 8.64 -1.32 -4.61
N ASN A 124 7.67 -1.46 -5.52
CA ASN A 124 7.93 -1.80 -6.92
C ASN A 124 8.93 -0.82 -7.54
N TYR A 125 8.70 0.49 -7.37
CA TYR A 125 9.57 1.53 -7.90
C TYR A 125 11.02 1.45 -7.38
N ARG A 126 11.23 0.96 -6.15
CA ARG A 126 12.56 0.79 -5.56
C ARG A 126 13.26 -0.50 -6.00
N LEU A 127 12.51 -1.57 -6.26
CA LEU A 127 13.06 -2.92 -6.39
C LEU A 127 13.41 -3.33 -7.82
N ARG A 128 12.57 -3.01 -8.81
CA ARG A 128 12.79 -3.47 -10.20
C ARG A 128 12.55 -2.36 -11.20
N LYS A 129 13.60 -1.98 -11.93
CA LYS A 129 13.57 -0.91 -12.93
C LYS A 129 12.98 -1.33 -14.27
N GLU A 130 13.00 -2.62 -14.58
CA GLU A 130 12.48 -3.17 -15.85
C GLU A 130 10.98 -3.45 -15.80
N ASP A 131 10.34 -3.28 -14.64
CA ASP A 131 8.93 -3.63 -14.46
C ASP A 131 7.99 -2.62 -15.17
N PRO A 132 6.93 -3.09 -15.85
CA PRO A 132 5.97 -2.22 -16.53
C PRO A 132 5.27 -1.20 -15.61
N LEU A 133 5.17 -1.49 -14.31
CA LEU A 133 4.66 -0.55 -13.30
C LEU A 133 5.72 0.48 -12.91
N TYR A 134 7.00 0.10 -12.84
CA TYR A 134 8.11 1.05 -12.66
C TYR A 134 8.15 2.06 -13.80
N GLU A 135 8.14 1.58 -15.06
CA GLU A 135 8.22 2.46 -16.23
C GLU A 135 7.00 3.39 -16.32
N PHE A 136 5.81 2.91 -15.94
CA PHE A 136 4.65 3.78 -15.80
C PHE A 136 4.84 4.88 -14.75
N THR A 137 5.36 4.53 -13.57
CA THR A 137 5.64 5.49 -12.50
C THR A 137 6.67 6.53 -12.93
N LYS A 138 7.75 6.08 -13.57
CA LYS A 138 8.81 6.93 -14.11
C LYS A 138 8.26 7.90 -15.16
N LYS A 139 7.48 7.41 -16.13
CA LYS A 139 6.81 8.26 -17.14
C LYS A 139 5.91 9.31 -16.51
N LYS A 140 5.15 8.97 -15.46
CA LYS A 140 4.30 9.94 -14.75
C LYS A 140 5.09 11.02 -14.02
N ARG A 141 6.30 10.71 -13.53
CA ARG A 141 7.20 11.68 -12.91
C ARG A 141 7.93 12.57 -13.92
N GLN A 142 8.21 12.04 -15.11
CA GLN A 142 9.03 12.69 -16.14
C GLN A 142 8.21 13.31 -17.28
N GLN A 143 6.87 13.36 -17.17
CA GLN A 143 6.03 13.98 -18.21
C GLN A 143 6.42 15.45 -18.42
N THR A 144 6.82 15.78 -19.64
CA THR A 144 7.37 17.10 -20.04
C THR A 144 6.37 18.24 -19.91
N GLN A 145 5.09 17.98 -20.17
CA GLN A 145 4.05 19.02 -20.19
C GLN A 145 3.50 19.34 -18.79
N CYS A 146 3.41 18.34 -17.91
CA CYS A 146 2.93 18.48 -16.53
C CYS A 146 3.51 17.34 -15.66
N PRO A 147 4.73 17.48 -15.09
CA PRO A 147 5.30 16.42 -14.26
C PRO A 147 4.49 16.28 -12.97
N LEU A 148 4.03 15.06 -12.67
CA LEU A 148 3.35 14.82 -11.41
C LEU A 148 4.37 14.82 -10.26
N SER A 149 3.97 15.38 -9.12
CA SER A 149 4.72 15.18 -7.87
C SER A 149 4.89 13.69 -7.59
N SER A 150 5.98 13.30 -6.92
CA SER A 150 6.25 11.89 -6.59
C SER A 150 5.05 11.19 -5.94
N LYS A 151 4.34 11.90 -5.03
CA LYS A 151 3.14 11.39 -4.37
C LYS A 151 1.99 11.15 -5.33
N ALA A 152 1.75 12.06 -6.27
CA ALA A 152 0.71 11.90 -7.28
C ALA A 152 1.06 10.77 -8.27
N ALA A 153 2.33 10.64 -8.65
CA ALA A 153 2.79 9.53 -9.50
C ALA A 153 2.59 8.16 -8.83
N TYR A 154 3.00 8.00 -7.56
CA TYR A 154 2.73 6.76 -6.81
C TYR A 154 1.24 6.49 -6.63
N THR A 155 0.41 7.53 -6.50
CA THR A 155 -1.06 7.37 -6.45
C THR A 155 -1.62 6.85 -7.77
N ALA A 156 -1.13 7.38 -8.90
CA ALA A 156 -1.51 6.87 -10.23
C ALA A 156 -1.02 5.42 -10.43
N SER A 157 0.18 5.09 -9.94
CA SER A 157 0.70 3.72 -9.97
C SER A 157 -0.08 2.78 -9.05
N ALA A 158 -0.55 3.25 -7.89
CA ALA A 158 -1.44 2.49 -7.02
C ALA A 158 -2.77 2.15 -7.72
N HIS A 159 -3.31 3.10 -8.51
CA HIS A 159 -4.47 2.83 -9.36
C HIS A 159 -4.18 1.75 -10.40
N LYS A 160 -3.07 1.87 -11.14
CA LYS A 160 -2.66 0.87 -12.13
C LYS A 160 -2.42 -0.50 -11.49
N LEU A 161 -1.78 -0.54 -10.33
CA LEU A 161 -1.50 -1.74 -9.54
C LEU A 161 -2.81 -2.45 -9.13
N LEU A 162 -3.81 -1.71 -8.68
CA LEU A 162 -5.12 -2.28 -8.33
C LEU A 162 -5.80 -2.92 -9.54
N VAL A 163 -5.71 -2.30 -10.72
CA VAL A 163 -6.25 -2.86 -11.96
C VAL A 163 -5.51 -4.15 -12.36
N ILE A 164 -4.19 -4.20 -12.17
CA ILE A 164 -3.40 -5.42 -12.37
C ILE A 164 -3.86 -6.52 -11.41
N ILE A 165 -3.96 -6.23 -10.12
CA ILE A 165 -4.44 -7.17 -9.09
C ILE A 165 -5.80 -7.73 -9.48
N TYR A 166 -6.77 -6.87 -9.82
CA TYR A 166 -8.10 -7.30 -10.24
C TYR A 166 -8.04 -8.25 -11.45
N SER A 167 -7.23 -7.92 -12.47
CA SER A 167 -7.08 -8.75 -13.65
C SER A 167 -6.47 -10.12 -13.34
N LEU A 168 -5.46 -10.18 -12.48
CA LEU A 168 -4.81 -11.43 -12.09
C LEU A 168 -5.75 -12.31 -11.27
N CYS A 169 -6.49 -11.72 -10.32
CA CYS A 169 -7.47 -12.44 -9.51
C CYS A 169 -8.60 -13.01 -10.38
N LYS A 170 -9.10 -12.24 -11.36
CA LYS A 170 -10.19 -12.69 -12.25
C LYS A 170 -9.74 -13.80 -13.20
N ASN A 171 -8.49 -13.78 -13.65
CA ASN A 171 -7.96 -14.76 -14.60
C ASN A 171 -7.26 -15.95 -13.93
N GLY A 172 -7.00 -15.89 -12.61
CA GLY A 172 -6.23 -16.90 -11.90
C GLY A 172 -4.77 -17.00 -12.35
N THR A 173 -4.21 -15.95 -12.95
CA THR A 173 -2.85 -15.96 -13.51
C THR A 173 -1.83 -15.34 -12.57
N ARG A 174 -0.55 -15.68 -12.75
CA ARG A 174 0.57 -15.03 -12.05
C ARG A 174 1.04 -13.79 -12.82
N TYR A 175 1.60 -12.84 -12.09
CA TYR A 175 2.18 -11.64 -12.68
C TYR A 175 3.48 -11.98 -13.42
N HIS A 176 3.56 -11.54 -14.67
CA HIS A 176 4.75 -11.60 -15.49
C HIS A 176 5.15 -10.16 -15.80
N SER A 177 6.34 -9.78 -15.34
CA SER A 177 6.94 -8.47 -15.57
C SER A 177 7.50 -8.36 -16.97
#